data_AF-A0A399EHZ4-F1
#
_entry.id   AF-A0A399EHZ4-F1
#
_cell.length_a   1.000
_cell.length_b   1.000
_cell.length_c   1.000
_cell.angle_alpha   90.00
_cell.angle_beta   90.00
_cell.angle_gamma   90.00
#
_symmetry.space_group_name_H-M   'P 1'
#
loop_
_entity.id
_entity.type
_entity.pdbx_description
1 polymer ?
#
loop_
_entity_poly.entity_id
_entity_poly.type
_entity_poly.pdbx_seq_one_letter_code
_entity_poly.pdbx_strand_id
1 'polypeptide(L)'
;MSIHDLVTSVHSLSPPSEQIPPPTSSDSSREGIPPDLEPILRQPVPDWIRPSEGAEFPADGKLVVEGEIPLIQGGPPAPIDELAYYLPFHFYATGWGIYLRASGILQVASMLVSASRGGLSFSEDVTNLAAAILLQHERFHFFTEVACARAELLLYSTLYQNYFHDQGATAIEEALANAHAFRTSLRGQAGAVCNQVKQWMLSQGPGYRDFTRCLSPATFTKWRRMAIQRMQLHDSSLVLSRSAMRMRGTSVSASPTKLRLQPRGLPAQPMPTEFLFEGVARARAPVFLVQDIATIGVLRPFPKFAGLRVLVHTRDHPPPHIHVEIPPGRDLTRLEWPSLQPLPGDPVLSGSQRESLNRYLSRYREEIDQKIRQVYHPPK
;
A
#
# COMPACT_ATOMS: atom_id res chain seq x y z
N MET A 1 -8.98 -10.63 -12.12
CA MET A 1 -8.53 -11.65 -11.17
C MET A 1 -9.10 -11.25 -9.83
N SER A 2 -10.00 -12.06 -9.27
CA SER A 2 -10.61 -11.80 -7.96
C SER A 2 -9.70 -12.33 -6.85
N ILE A 3 -9.96 -11.97 -5.59
CA ILE A 3 -9.21 -12.52 -4.43
C ILE A 3 -9.28 -14.06 -4.41
N HIS A 4 -10.40 -14.63 -4.89
CA HIS A 4 -10.60 -16.07 -5.04
C HIS A 4 -9.52 -16.73 -5.93
N ASP A 5 -9.07 -16.06 -7.00
CA ASP A 5 -8.03 -16.59 -7.90
C ASP A 5 -6.63 -16.63 -7.24
N LEU A 6 -6.40 -15.83 -6.20
CA LEU A 6 -5.13 -15.74 -5.47
C LEU A 6 -4.93 -16.95 -4.53
N VAL A 7 -6.03 -17.45 -3.96
CA VAL A 7 -6.03 -18.53 -2.94
C VAL A 7 -5.60 -19.88 -3.55
N THR A 8 -5.97 -20.16 -4.80
CA THR A 8 -5.69 -21.45 -5.46
C THR A 8 -4.20 -21.70 -5.69
N SER A 9 -3.36 -20.67 -5.75
CA SER A 9 -1.93 -20.79 -6.09
C SER A 9 -0.99 -21.14 -4.92
N VAL A 10 -1.45 -21.11 -3.66
CA VAL A 10 -0.56 -21.10 -2.47
C VAL A 10 -0.42 -22.47 -1.77
N HIS A 11 -1.24 -23.47 -2.11
CA HIS A 11 -1.34 -24.74 -1.37
C HIS A 11 -0.12 -25.70 -1.42
N SER A 12 1.02 -25.34 -2.02
CA SER A 12 2.12 -26.28 -2.30
C SER A 12 3.33 -26.27 -1.35
N LEU A 13 3.37 -25.46 -0.29
CA LEU A 13 4.63 -25.24 0.46
C LEU A 13 4.40 -25.07 1.97
N SER A 14 4.86 -26.02 2.81
CA SER A 14 5.31 -25.79 4.21
C SER A 14 5.82 -27.05 4.94
N PRO A 15 6.99 -27.00 5.60
CA PRO A 15 7.35 -27.82 6.77
C PRO A 15 7.42 -26.97 8.08
N PRO A 16 7.55 -27.59 9.29
CA PRO A 16 7.37 -26.91 10.57
C PRO A 16 8.69 -26.48 11.24
N SER A 17 8.65 -25.44 12.09
CA SER A 17 9.78 -25.06 12.96
C SER A 17 9.35 -24.51 14.34
N GLU A 18 10.33 -24.52 15.25
CA GLU A 18 10.31 -24.46 16.72
C GLU A 18 10.27 -23.05 17.34
N GLN A 19 10.03 -23.02 18.66
CA GLN A 19 9.61 -21.88 19.49
C GLN A 19 10.77 -21.14 20.18
N ILE A 20 10.63 -19.81 20.39
CA ILE A 20 11.45 -18.98 21.30
C ILE A 20 10.53 -18.03 22.12
N PRO A 21 10.82 -17.71 23.40
CA PRO A 21 9.93 -16.99 24.31
C PRO A 21 10.19 -15.47 24.40
N PRO A 22 9.29 -14.68 25.03
CA PRO A 22 9.27 -13.21 24.95
C PRO A 22 9.87 -12.50 26.18
N PRO A 23 10.20 -11.20 26.09
CA PRO A 23 10.40 -10.36 27.26
C PRO A 23 9.31 -9.29 27.48
N THR A 24 9.31 -8.81 28.72
CA THR A 24 8.31 -8.06 29.47
C THR A 24 8.50 -6.53 29.45
N SER A 25 7.43 -5.82 29.77
CA SER A 25 7.20 -4.36 29.70
C SER A 25 7.26 -3.61 31.03
N SER A 26 7.52 -2.30 30.98
CA SER A 26 7.05 -1.22 31.89
C SER A 26 7.50 0.15 31.32
N ASP A 27 6.96 1.34 31.57
CA ASP A 27 5.69 1.90 32.11
C ASP A 27 5.73 3.45 31.94
N SER A 28 4.55 4.10 32.01
CA SER A 28 4.21 5.50 32.46
C SER A 28 4.92 6.73 31.83
N SER A 29 4.26 7.62 31.06
CA SER A 29 3.26 8.67 31.36
C SER A 29 3.83 10.10 31.61
N ARG A 30 3.67 10.99 30.61
CA ARG A 30 3.62 12.45 30.78
C ARG A 30 2.86 13.13 29.63
N GLU A 31 2.03 14.11 29.97
CA GLU A 31 1.15 14.82 29.03
C GLU A 31 1.89 15.89 28.23
N GLY A 32 2.02 15.59 26.95
CA GLY A 32 2.49 16.42 25.85
C GLY A 32 2.27 15.61 24.57
N ILE A 33 2.62 16.14 23.40
CA ILE A 33 3.04 15.23 22.31
C ILE A 33 4.02 14.26 22.97
N PRO A 34 3.87 12.92 22.81
CA PRO A 34 4.81 11.99 23.36
C PRO A 34 6.23 12.49 23.05
N PRO A 35 6.99 12.98 24.05
CA PRO A 35 8.29 13.60 23.80
C PRO A 35 9.30 12.58 23.24
N ASP A 36 8.88 11.32 23.24
CA ASP A 36 9.53 10.09 22.80
C ASP A 36 9.12 9.62 21.39
N LEU A 37 8.18 10.27 20.69
CA LEU A 37 7.89 9.88 19.30
C LEU A 37 9.07 10.27 18.42
N GLU A 38 9.82 9.25 18.00
CA GLU A 38 10.89 9.43 17.04
C GLU A 38 10.30 9.91 15.71
N PRO A 39 10.77 11.04 15.17
CA PRO A 39 10.32 11.51 13.87
C PRO A 39 10.67 10.48 12.81
N ILE A 40 9.73 10.19 11.92
CA ILE A 40 9.94 9.26 10.81
C ILE A 40 9.85 9.98 9.48
N LEU A 41 10.76 9.62 8.58
CA LEU A 41 10.65 9.98 7.18
C LEU A 41 9.58 9.11 6.56
N ARG A 42 8.55 9.76 6.01
CA ARG A 42 7.60 9.08 5.13
C ARG A 42 8.40 8.51 3.96
N GLN A 43 8.21 7.23 3.67
CA GLN A 43 8.84 6.61 2.50
C GLN A 43 8.44 7.41 1.26
N PRO A 44 9.38 7.75 0.36
CA PRO A 44 9.03 8.42 -0.87
C PRO A 44 8.07 7.52 -1.67
N VAL A 45 7.15 8.13 -2.41
CA VAL A 45 6.32 7.38 -3.35
C VAL A 45 7.27 6.59 -4.25
N PRO A 46 7.10 5.26 -4.40
CA PRO A 46 8.04 4.44 -5.15
C PRO A 46 8.28 5.00 -6.57
N ASP A 47 9.54 5.01 -7.02
CA ASP A 47 9.92 5.69 -8.26
C ASP A 47 9.24 5.14 -9.52
N TRP A 48 8.75 3.90 -9.48
CA TRP A 48 7.97 3.29 -10.56
C TRP A 48 6.52 3.80 -10.66
N ILE A 49 6.07 4.64 -9.71
CA ILE A 49 4.79 5.36 -9.75
C ILE A 49 4.95 6.73 -10.41
N ARG A 50 6.18 7.22 -10.61
CA ARG A 50 6.38 8.54 -11.21
C ARG A 50 5.65 8.58 -12.56
N PRO A 51 4.69 9.49 -12.76
CA PRO A 51 4.22 9.77 -14.09
C PRO A 51 5.43 10.31 -14.82
N SER A 52 5.96 9.56 -15.79
CA SER A 52 6.80 10.18 -16.81
C SER A 52 6.02 11.37 -17.35
N GLU A 53 6.65 12.54 -17.45
CA GLU A 53 6.00 13.71 -18.05
C GLU A 53 5.40 13.28 -19.40
N GLY A 54 4.06 13.20 -19.48
CA GLY A 54 3.35 12.74 -20.68
C GLY A 54 2.96 11.25 -20.75
N ALA A 55 3.16 10.42 -19.72
CA ALA A 55 2.58 9.08 -19.70
C ALA A 55 1.08 9.14 -19.39
N GLU A 56 0.26 8.95 -20.43
CA GLU A 56 -1.15 8.60 -20.26
C GLU A 56 -1.22 7.27 -19.50
N PHE A 57 -1.81 7.31 -18.30
CA PHE A 57 -2.19 6.09 -17.61
C PHE A 57 -3.08 5.26 -18.55
N PRO A 58 -2.84 3.94 -18.68
CA PRO A 58 -3.64 3.12 -19.57
C PRO A 58 -5.11 3.26 -19.15
N ALA A 59 -5.98 3.52 -20.13
CA ALA A 59 -7.40 3.81 -19.93
C ALA A 59 -8.19 2.70 -19.21
N ASP A 60 -7.58 1.51 -19.05
CA ASP A 60 -8.13 0.39 -18.29
C ASP A 60 -7.85 0.44 -16.78
N GLY A 61 -7.13 1.47 -16.30
CA GLY A 61 -6.89 1.73 -14.88
C GLY A 61 -5.98 0.71 -14.18
N LYS A 62 -5.22 -0.11 -14.93
CA LYS A 62 -4.33 -1.12 -14.36
C LYS A 62 -2.89 -0.64 -14.34
N LEU A 63 -2.43 -0.20 -13.18
CA LEU A 63 -1.01 -0.07 -12.88
C LEU A 63 -0.41 -1.47 -12.69
N VAL A 64 0.54 -1.81 -13.54
CA VAL A 64 1.41 -2.99 -13.38
C VAL A 64 2.69 -2.48 -12.74
N VAL A 65 3.04 -3.06 -11.60
CA VAL A 65 4.23 -2.67 -10.84
C VAL A 65 5.32 -3.68 -11.10
N GLU A 66 6.47 -3.19 -11.57
CA GLU A 66 7.67 -3.99 -11.77
C GLU A 66 8.45 -4.04 -10.45
N GLY A 67 8.65 -5.24 -9.91
CA GLY A 67 9.39 -5.45 -8.67
C GLY A 67 9.11 -6.82 -8.06
N GLU A 68 10.14 -7.44 -7.51
CA GLU A 68 10.03 -8.65 -6.72
C GLU A 68 9.92 -8.26 -5.23
N ILE A 69 8.86 -8.69 -4.54
CA ILE A 69 9.01 -8.94 -3.10
C ILE A 69 9.26 -10.44 -2.97
N PRO A 70 10.40 -10.86 -2.38
CA PRO A 70 10.57 -12.25 -2.03
C PRO A 70 9.36 -12.68 -1.19
N LEU A 71 8.70 -13.78 -1.57
CA LEU A 71 7.80 -14.46 -0.64
C LEU A 71 8.68 -14.97 0.50
N ILE A 72 8.83 -14.17 1.55
CA ILE A 72 9.61 -14.57 2.73
C ILE A 72 8.84 -15.72 3.38
N GLN A 73 9.29 -16.94 3.14
CA GLN A 73 8.79 -18.10 3.88
C GLN A 73 9.39 -18.06 5.29
N GLY A 74 8.55 -17.77 6.28
CA GLY A 74 8.89 -17.92 7.70
C GLY A 74 9.47 -16.68 8.41
N GLY A 75 9.51 -15.51 7.77
CA GLY A 75 9.87 -14.24 8.42
C GLY A 75 8.64 -13.38 8.75
N PRO A 76 8.78 -12.37 9.64
CA PRO A 76 7.73 -11.36 9.80
C PRO A 76 7.48 -10.66 8.46
N PRO A 77 6.23 -10.29 8.13
CA PRO A 77 5.95 -9.54 6.91
C PRO A 77 6.75 -8.25 6.87
N ALA A 78 7.04 -7.77 5.66
CA ALA A 78 7.67 -6.47 5.46
C ALA A 78 6.86 -5.33 6.14
N PRO A 79 7.46 -4.14 6.32
CA PRO A 79 6.74 -2.95 6.77
C PRO A 79 5.46 -2.73 5.96
N ILE A 80 4.40 -2.25 6.60
CA ILE A 80 3.07 -2.21 5.99
C ILE A 80 3.01 -1.37 4.69
N ASP A 81 3.77 -0.28 4.63
CA ASP A 81 3.94 0.59 3.45
C ASP A 81 4.59 -0.09 2.24
N GLU A 82 5.29 -1.21 2.45
CA GLU A 82 5.83 -2.01 1.35
C GLU A 82 4.78 -2.98 0.79
N LEU A 83 3.73 -3.28 1.57
CA LEU A 83 2.69 -4.26 1.26
C LEU A 83 1.42 -3.62 0.66
N ALA A 84 1.17 -2.36 1.02
CA ALA A 84 0.13 -1.51 0.47
C ALA A 84 0.56 -0.05 0.58
N TYR A 85 -0.04 0.84 -0.22
CA TYR A 85 0.24 2.26 -0.13
C TYR A 85 -0.95 3.10 -0.63
N TYR A 86 -1.05 4.32 -0.11
CA TYR A 86 -2.01 5.32 -0.53
C TYR A 86 -1.32 6.42 -1.35
N LEU A 87 -1.83 6.69 -2.55
CA LEU A 87 -1.42 7.83 -3.38
C LEU A 87 -2.36 9.02 -3.13
N PRO A 88 -1.86 10.14 -2.57
CA PRO A 88 -2.69 11.27 -2.17
C PRO A 88 -3.28 12.05 -3.35
N PHE A 89 -4.57 12.40 -3.30
CA PHE A 89 -5.21 13.18 -4.37
C PHE A 89 -4.71 14.62 -4.47
N HIS A 90 -4.08 15.18 -3.43
CA HIS A 90 -3.45 16.51 -3.51
C HIS A 90 -2.23 16.54 -4.45
N PHE A 91 -1.58 15.40 -4.69
CA PHE A 91 -0.40 15.30 -5.56
C PHE A 91 -0.69 14.66 -6.91
N TYR A 92 -1.74 13.84 -7.00
CA TYR A 92 -2.06 13.03 -8.18
C TYR A 92 -3.46 13.34 -8.71
N ALA A 93 -3.55 14.03 -9.86
CA ALA A 93 -4.84 14.35 -10.50
C ALA A 93 -5.58 13.09 -11.00
N THR A 94 -4.82 12.09 -11.44
CA THR A 94 -5.30 10.77 -11.87
C THR A 94 -4.45 9.69 -11.23
N GLY A 95 -5.00 8.49 -11.03
CA GLY A 95 -4.25 7.39 -10.41
C GLY A 95 -3.98 7.59 -8.91
N TRP A 96 -4.68 8.50 -8.24
CA TRP A 96 -4.71 8.53 -6.78
C TRP A 96 -5.60 7.39 -6.26
N GLY A 97 -5.33 6.91 -5.05
CA GLY A 97 -6.10 5.82 -4.46
C GLY A 97 -5.26 4.89 -3.61
N ILE A 98 -5.90 3.82 -3.15
CA ILE A 98 -5.28 2.79 -2.31
C ILE A 98 -4.83 1.64 -3.21
N TYR A 99 -3.58 1.24 -3.08
CA TYR A 99 -2.98 0.15 -3.84
C TYR A 99 -2.61 -0.98 -2.88
N LEU A 100 -3.25 -2.13 -3.08
CA LEU A 100 -2.95 -3.35 -2.33
C LEU A 100 -2.07 -4.25 -3.18
N ARG A 101 -0.90 -4.65 -2.68
CA ARG A 101 -0.05 -5.61 -3.39
C ARG A 101 -0.53 -7.03 -3.15
N ALA A 102 -0.67 -7.80 -4.21
CA ALA A 102 -1.04 -9.20 -4.14
C ALA A 102 -0.05 -9.99 -3.29
N SER A 103 1.26 -9.75 -3.45
CA SER A 103 2.28 -10.36 -2.59
C SER A 103 2.16 -9.91 -1.14
N GLY A 104 1.75 -8.66 -0.89
CA GLY A 104 1.53 -8.13 0.44
C GLY A 104 0.38 -8.81 1.17
N ILE A 105 -0.76 -9.00 0.48
CA ILE A 105 -1.90 -9.76 1.01
C ILE A 105 -1.46 -11.18 1.36
N LEU A 106 -0.69 -11.85 0.49
CA LEU A 106 -0.23 -13.21 0.74
C LEU A 106 0.76 -13.31 1.90
N GLN A 107 1.65 -12.33 2.08
CA GLN A 107 2.57 -12.30 3.22
C GLN A 107 1.82 -12.16 4.55
N VAL A 108 0.87 -11.23 4.62
CA VAL A 108 0.03 -11.06 5.84
C VAL A 108 -0.81 -12.31 6.07
N ALA A 109 -1.43 -12.89 5.03
CA ALA A 109 -2.17 -14.14 5.13
C ALA A 109 -1.29 -15.30 5.63
N SER A 110 -0.06 -15.42 5.13
CA SER A 110 0.90 -16.43 5.58
C SER A 110 1.22 -16.28 7.05
N MET A 111 1.49 -15.05 7.50
CA MET A 111 1.74 -14.77 8.91
C MET A 111 0.55 -15.16 9.80
N LEU A 112 -0.68 -14.88 9.36
CA LEU A 112 -1.89 -15.26 10.07
C LEU A 112 -2.05 -16.78 10.19
N VAL A 113 -1.78 -17.51 9.10
CA VAL A 113 -1.80 -18.98 9.07
C VAL A 113 -0.73 -19.55 10.01
N SER A 114 0.51 -19.08 9.92
CA SER A 114 1.63 -19.57 10.75
C SER A 114 1.37 -19.40 12.25
N ALA A 115 0.69 -18.32 12.65
CA ALA A 115 0.37 -18.07 14.05
C ALA A 115 -0.70 -18.99 14.64
N SER A 116 -1.49 -19.64 13.79
CA SER A 116 -2.62 -20.45 14.21
C SER A 116 -2.23 -21.84 14.77
N ARG A 117 -0.95 -22.22 14.72
CA ARG A 117 -0.46 -23.57 15.09
C ARG A 117 -1.28 -24.71 14.44
N GLY A 118 -1.70 -24.51 13.20
CA GLY A 118 -2.54 -25.45 12.45
C GLY A 118 -4.06 -25.23 12.58
N GLY A 119 -4.50 -24.22 13.34
CA GLY A 119 -5.91 -23.87 13.51
C GLY A 119 -6.52 -23.04 12.36
N LEU A 120 -5.69 -22.44 11.51
CA LEU A 120 -6.08 -21.74 10.29
C LEU A 120 -5.33 -22.37 9.12
N SER A 121 -6.04 -22.61 8.03
CA SER A 121 -5.47 -22.89 6.72
C SER A 121 -5.49 -21.63 5.87
N PHE A 122 -4.66 -21.59 4.82
CA PHE A 122 -4.86 -20.61 3.76
C PHE A 122 -6.27 -20.77 3.20
N SER A 123 -7.08 -19.74 3.35
CA SER A 123 -8.47 -19.69 2.91
C SER A 123 -8.81 -18.31 2.39
N GLU A 124 -9.97 -18.21 1.74
CA GLU A 124 -10.52 -16.92 1.31
C GLU A 124 -10.74 -15.97 2.50
N ASP A 125 -11.20 -16.47 3.64
CA ASP A 125 -11.39 -15.65 4.85
C ASP A 125 -10.10 -15.05 5.38
N VAL A 126 -9.02 -15.85 5.43
CA VAL A 126 -7.70 -15.36 5.89
C VAL A 126 -7.14 -14.33 4.91
N THR A 127 -7.33 -14.56 3.61
CA THR A 127 -6.89 -13.65 2.55
C THR A 127 -7.68 -12.35 2.57
N ASN A 128 -8.99 -12.41 2.79
CA ASN A 128 -9.86 -11.25 2.97
C ASN A 128 -9.51 -10.47 4.23
N LEU A 129 -9.18 -11.15 5.33
CA LEU A 129 -8.72 -10.51 6.56
C LEU A 129 -7.38 -9.79 6.35
N ALA A 130 -6.43 -10.43 5.68
CA ALA A 130 -5.14 -9.84 5.32
C ALA A 130 -5.34 -8.58 4.46
N ALA A 131 -6.15 -8.67 3.41
CA ALA A 131 -6.50 -7.53 2.57
C ALA A 131 -7.21 -6.41 3.36
N ALA A 132 -8.10 -6.77 4.29
CA ALA A 132 -8.79 -5.80 5.15
C ALA A 132 -7.83 -5.10 6.11
N ILE A 133 -6.82 -5.78 6.66
CA ILE A 133 -5.82 -5.13 7.52
C ILE A 133 -5.06 -4.05 6.74
N LEU A 134 -4.51 -4.41 5.57
CA LEU A 134 -3.78 -3.49 4.70
C LEU A 134 -4.68 -2.34 4.23
N LEU A 135 -5.87 -2.65 3.74
CA LEU A 135 -6.83 -1.66 3.23
C LEU A 135 -7.23 -0.63 4.30
N GLN A 136 -7.45 -1.06 5.54
CA GLN A 136 -7.88 -0.13 6.58
C GLN A 136 -6.72 0.74 7.08
N HIS A 137 -5.47 0.26 7.01
CA HIS A 137 -4.30 1.09 7.26
C HIS A 137 -4.24 2.23 6.21
N GLU A 138 -4.22 1.88 4.92
CA GLU A 138 -4.17 2.88 3.84
C GLU A 138 -5.37 3.82 3.81
N ARG A 139 -6.55 3.30 4.16
CA ARG A 139 -7.77 4.11 4.24
C ARG A 139 -7.67 5.18 5.31
N PHE A 140 -6.89 4.97 6.37
CA PHE A 140 -6.68 6.01 7.37
C PHE A 140 -5.87 7.19 6.81
N HIS A 141 -4.84 6.93 5.99
CA HIS A 141 -4.12 8.01 5.28
C HIS A 141 -5.04 8.83 4.40
N PHE A 142 -5.92 8.16 3.64
CA PHE A 142 -6.96 8.84 2.88
C PHE A 142 -7.90 9.69 3.76
N PHE A 143 -8.32 9.18 4.92
CA PHE A 143 -9.15 9.96 5.85
C PHE A 143 -8.43 11.20 6.38
N THR A 144 -7.14 11.09 6.65
CA THR A 144 -6.30 12.21 7.07
C THR A 144 -6.21 13.25 5.95
N GLU A 145 -6.03 12.84 4.70
CA GLU A 145 -6.02 13.76 3.56
C GLU A 145 -7.36 14.47 3.36
N VAL A 146 -8.49 13.75 3.48
CA VAL A 146 -9.83 14.36 3.44
C VAL A 146 -10.01 15.38 4.58
N ALA A 147 -9.51 15.07 5.78
CA ALA A 147 -9.54 15.99 6.91
C ALA A 147 -8.71 17.24 6.64
N CYS A 148 -7.52 17.10 6.03
CA CYS A 148 -6.70 18.22 5.57
C CYS A 148 -7.45 19.05 4.52
N ALA A 149 -7.96 18.45 3.44
CA ALA A 149 -8.68 19.18 2.39
C ALA A 149 -9.86 20.00 2.95
N ARG A 150 -10.58 19.45 3.95
CA ARG A 150 -11.64 20.19 4.66
C ARG A 150 -11.09 21.38 5.44
N ALA A 151 -9.96 21.21 6.12
CA ALA A 151 -9.31 22.30 6.83
C ALA A 151 -8.82 23.38 5.85
N GLU A 152 -8.25 22.99 4.72
CA GLU A 152 -7.81 23.90 3.66
C GLU A 152 -8.96 24.75 3.10
N LEU A 153 -10.12 24.13 2.85
CA LEU A 153 -11.33 24.84 2.41
C LEU A 153 -11.82 25.87 3.43
N LEU A 154 -11.70 25.57 4.72
CA LEU A 154 -12.18 26.44 5.80
C LEU A 154 -11.20 27.56 6.13
N LEU A 155 -9.90 27.29 5.99
CA LEU A 155 -8.82 28.24 6.28
C LEU A 155 -8.35 29.00 5.03
N TYR A 156 -8.81 28.62 3.84
CA TYR A 156 -8.35 29.15 2.55
C TYR A 156 -6.83 29.12 2.41
N SER A 157 -6.21 28.03 2.86
CA SER A 157 -4.75 27.85 2.90
C SER A 157 -4.39 26.42 2.54
N THR A 158 -3.23 26.21 1.91
CA THR A 158 -2.68 24.89 1.60
C THR A 158 -1.97 24.33 2.84
N LEU A 159 -2.46 23.22 3.36
CA LEU A 159 -2.01 22.58 4.60
C LEU A 159 -1.45 21.18 4.36
N TYR A 160 -2.03 20.43 3.43
CA TYR A 160 -1.70 19.02 3.25
C TYR A 160 -0.25 18.81 2.86
N GLN A 161 0.30 19.65 1.96
CA GLN A 161 1.69 19.54 1.52
C GLN A 161 2.67 19.67 2.69
N ASN A 162 2.48 20.64 3.57
CA ASN A 162 3.34 20.83 4.74
C ASN A 162 3.14 19.72 5.77
N TYR A 163 1.88 19.34 6.00
CA TYR A 163 1.53 18.22 6.88
C TYR A 163 2.16 16.89 6.40
N PHE A 164 2.15 16.62 5.10
CA PHE A 164 2.70 15.40 4.49
C PHE A 164 4.21 15.26 4.72
N HIS A 165 4.94 16.37 4.81
CA HIS A 165 6.38 16.39 5.06
C HIS A 165 6.77 16.57 6.54
N ASP A 166 5.79 16.78 7.45
CA ASP A 166 6.04 16.88 8.89
C ASP A 166 6.26 15.49 9.48
N GLN A 167 7.51 15.16 9.79
CA GLN A 167 7.91 13.85 10.31
C GLN A 167 7.19 13.45 11.61
N GLY A 168 6.83 14.42 12.45
CA GLY A 168 6.08 14.12 13.68
C GLY A 168 4.59 13.98 13.43
N ALA A 169 4.04 14.64 12.39
CA ALA A 169 2.70 14.35 11.90
C ALA A 169 2.62 12.94 11.31
N THR A 170 3.62 12.55 10.50
CA THR A 170 3.76 11.20 9.95
C THR A 170 3.75 10.15 11.06
N ALA A 171 4.60 10.29 12.09
CA ALA A 171 4.63 9.34 13.20
C ALA A 171 3.27 9.17 13.91
N ILE A 172 2.53 10.26 14.11
CA ILE A 172 1.18 10.24 14.71
C ILE A 172 0.19 9.54 13.77
N GLU A 173 0.28 9.84 12.48
CA GLU A 173 -0.59 9.28 11.44
C GLU A 173 -0.41 7.77 11.30
N GLU A 174 0.84 7.28 11.25
CA GLU A 174 1.14 5.84 11.17
C GLU A 174 0.59 5.07 12.39
N ALA A 175 0.77 5.64 13.59
CA ALA A 175 0.23 5.05 14.82
C ALA A 175 -1.31 4.96 14.77
N LEU A 176 -1.95 6.01 14.25
CA LEU A 176 -3.40 6.04 14.08
C LEU A 176 -3.87 5.09 12.97
N ALA A 177 -3.12 4.95 11.87
CA ALA A 177 -3.43 4.05 10.77
C ALA A 177 -3.39 2.59 11.22
N ASN A 178 -2.32 2.17 11.90
CA ASN A 178 -2.24 0.84 12.50
C ASN A 178 -3.33 0.59 13.54
N ALA A 179 -3.62 1.57 14.40
CA ALA A 179 -4.69 1.44 15.39
C ALA A 179 -6.08 1.37 14.73
N HIS A 180 -6.30 2.10 13.64
CA HIS A 180 -7.53 2.02 12.86
C HIS A 180 -7.69 0.62 12.28
N ALA A 181 -6.69 0.14 11.53
CA ALA A 181 -6.67 -1.19 10.94
C ALA A 181 -6.92 -2.30 11.97
N PHE A 182 -6.21 -2.24 13.10
CA PHE A 182 -6.36 -3.22 14.18
C PHE A 182 -7.79 -3.25 14.72
N ARG A 183 -8.39 -2.08 15.01
CA ARG A 183 -9.73 -1.97 15.60
C ARG A 183 -10.84 -2.36 14.63
N THR A 184 -10.68 -2.03 13.34
CA THR A 184 -11.72 -2.28 12.33
C THR A 184 -11.69 -3.71 11.83
N SER A 185 -10.50 -4.24 11.54
CA SER A 185 -10.35 -5.52 10.85
C SER A 185 -10.35 -6.71 11.83
N LEU A 186 -9.93 -6.49 13.08
CA LEU A 186 -9.81 -7.57 14.07
C LEU A 186 -10.98 -7.65 15.05
N ARG A 187 -12.03 -6.86 14.85
CA ARG A 187 -13.23 -6.92 15.68
C ARG A 187 -13.88 -8.29 15.56
N GLY A 188 -13.98 -9.02 16.67
CA GLY A 188 -14.59 -10.35 16.71
C GLY A 188 -13.66 -11.47 16.22
N GLN A 189 -12.40 -11.18 15.89
CA GLN A 189 -11.42 -12.20 15.53
C GLN A 189 -10.88 -12.93 16.78
N ALA A 190 -10.37 -14.13 16.56
CA ALA A 190 -9.79 -14.94 17.63
C ALA A 190 -8.58 -14.24 18.29
N GLY A 191 -8.41 -14.40 19.60
CA GLY A 191 -7.33 -13.75 20.36
C GLY A 191 -5.93 -14.04 19.83
N ALA A 192 -5.68 -15.24 19.31
CA ALA A 192 -4.40 -15.62 18.69
C ALA A 192 -4.10 -14.77 17.43
N VAL A 193 -5.10 -14.58 16.56
CA VAL A 193 -5.00 -13.73 15.38
C VAL A 193 -4.73 -12.28 15.78
N CYS A 194 -5.49 -11.76 16.76
CA CYS A 194 -5.29 -10.42 17.29
C CYS A 194 -3.87 -10.21 17.83
N ASN A 195 -3.36 -11.18 18.60
CA ASN A 195 -2.01 -11.13 19.14
C ASN A 195 -0.95 -11.17 18.04
N GLN A 196 -1.13 -11.99 17.01
CA GLN A 196 -0.16 -12.05 15.91
C GLN A 196 -0.06 -10.72 15.17
N VAL A 197 -1.20 -10.14 14.77
CA VAL A 197 -1.21 -8.85 14.08
C VAL A 197 -0.64 -7.76 14.99
N LYS A 198 -0.93 -7.82 16.29
CA LYS A 198 -0.33 -6.91 17.28
C LYS A 198 1.19 -7.02 17.32
N GLN A 199 1.74 -8.23 17.38
CA GLN A 199 3.19 -8.45 17.42
C GLN A 199 3.87 -7.97 16.13
N TRP A 200 3.25 -8.23 14.97
CA TRP A 200 3.76 -7.73 13.70
C TRP A 200 3.77 -6.19 13.63
N MET A 201 2.68 -5.53 14.03
CA MET A 201 2.66 -4.06 14.08
C MET A 201 3.66 -3.49 15.10
N LEU A 202 3.91 -4.21 16.21
CA LEU A 202 4.93 -3.83 17.20
C LEU A 202 6.37 -4.01 16.69
N SER A 203 6.61 -4.93 15.76
CA SER A 203 7.93 -5.15 15.16
C SER A 203 8.28 -4.14 14.06
N GLN A 204 7.33 -3.29 13.66
CA GLN A 204 7.57 -2.23 12.68
C GLN A 204 8.35 -1.06 13.30
N GLY A 205 8.76 -0.11 12.44
CA GLY A 205 9.53 1.06 12.85
C GLY A 205 8.78 2.02 13.79
N PRO A 206 9.43 3.11 14.21
CA PRO A 206 8.80 4.15 15.03
C PRO A 206 7.55 4.75 14.35
N GLY A 207 6.59 5.24 15.13
CA GLY A 207 5.28 5.64 14.63
C GLY A 207 4.34 4.43 14.47
N TYR A 208 4.72 3.44 13.66
CA TYR A 208 3.91 2.23 13.45
C TYR A 208 3.68 1.44 14.73
N ARG A 209 4.75 1.15 15.49
CA ARG A 209 4.69 0.37 16.74
C ARG A 209 3.94 1.07 17.88
N ASP A 210 3.81 2.39 17.79
CA ASP A 210 3.17 3.23 18.81
C ASP A 210 1.63 3.14 18.80
N PHE A 211 1.05 2.42 17.83
CA PHE A 211 -0.40 2.24 17.67
C PHE A 211 -1.11 1.71 18.92
N THR A 212 -0.41 0.96 19.78
CA THR A 212 -0.97 0.45 21.04
C THR A 212 -1.46 1.56 21.96
N ARG A 213 -0.86 2.75 21.87
CA ARG A 213 -1.24 3.98 22.59
C ARG A 213 -2.57 4.55 22.07
N CYS A 214 -3.01 4.15 20.88
CA CYS A 214 -4.20 4.64 20.18
C CYS A 214 -5.37 3.63 20.17
N LEU A 215 -5.28 2.49 20.85
CA LEU A 215 -6.30 1.44 20.73
C LEU A 215 -7.65 1.78 21.40
N SER A 216 -7.65 2.57 22.47
CA SER A 216 -8.90 2.96 23.13
C SER A 216 -9.62 4.08 22.33
N PRO A 217 -10.96 4.14 22.34
CA PRO A 217 -11.69 5.24 21.69
C PRO A 217 -11.24 6.63 22.16
N ALA A 218 -10.98 6.79 23.46
CA ALA A 218 -10.55 8.05 24.05
C ALA A 218 -9.15 8.45 23.58
N THR A 219 -8.19 7.52 23.62
CA THR A 219 -6.81 7.80 23.18
C THR A 219 -6.72 7.98 21.67
N PHE A 220 -7.48 7.22 20.88
CA PHE A 220 -7.58 7.42 19.43
C PHE A 220 -8.08 8.83 19.08
N THR A 221 -9.11 9.30 19.79
CA THR A 221 -9.65 10.66 19.61
C THR A 221 -8.61 11.69 19.99
N LYS A 222 -7.90 11.50 21.12
CA LYS A 222 -6.80 12.38 21.56
C LYS A 222 -5.71 12.49 20.49
N TRP A 223 -5.25 11.38 19.92
CA TRP A 223 -4.20 11.37 18.90
C TRP A 223 -4.66 11.98 17.58
N ARG A 224 -5.93 11.78 17.18
CA ARG A 224 -6.51 12.50 16.03
C ARG A 224 -6.49 14.01 16.22
N ARG A 225 -6.76 14.52 17.43
CA ARG A 225 -6.62 15.95 17.72
C ARG A 225 -5.18 16.42 17.56
N MET A 226 -4.20 15.61 17.95
CA MET A 226 -2.78 15.94 17.77
C MET A 226 -2.40 16.00 16.28
N ALA A 227 -2.88 15.07 15.46
CA ALA A 227 -2.70 15.13 14.01
C ALA A 227 -3.27 16.44 13.43
N ILE A 228 -4.48 16.83 13.84
CA ILE A 228 -5.10 18.10 13.41
C ILE A 228 -4.32 19.32 13.87
N GLN A 229 -3.80 19.31 15.10
CA GLN A 229 -2.95 20.40 15.58
C GLN A 229 -1.71 20.55 14.69
N ARG A 230 -1.10 19.43 14.25
CA ARG A 230 0.01 19.46 13.29
C ARG A 230 -0.39 20.03 11.93
N MET A 231 -1.59 19.70 11.43
CA MET A 231 -2.12 20.31 10.20
C MET A 231 -2.18 21.85 10.30
N GLN A 232 -2.53 22.38 11.47
CA GLN A 232 -2.73 23.81 11.71
C GLN A 232 -1.43 24.58 12.03
N LEU A 233 -0.38 23.91 12.52
CA LEU A 233 0.89 24.57 12.90
C LEU A 233 1.61 25.20 11.70
N HIS A 234 1.33 24.73 10.49
CA HIS A 234 1.98 25.19 9.26
C HIS A 234 1.27 26.37 8.58
N ASP A 235 0.18 26.87 9.16
CA ASP A 235 -0.44 28.12 8.71
C ASP A 235 0.16 29.32 9.47
N SER A 236 0.98 30.10 8.76
CA SER A 236 1.62 31.31 9.29
C SER A 236 0.60 32.37 9.76
N SER A 237 -0.64 32.34 9.25
CA SER A 237 -1.70 33.29 9.62
C SER A 237 -2.27 33.02 11.03
N LEU A 238 -2.29 31.76 11.48
CA LEU A 238 -2.79 31.35 12.80
C LEU A 238 -1.74 31.54 13.91
N VAL A 239 -0.45 31.40 13.59
CA VAL A 239 0.65 31.64 14.55
C VAL A 239 0.66 33.11 15.00
N LEU A 240 0.37 34.06 14.11
CA LEU A 240 0.25 35.48 14.44
C LEU A 240 -0.94 35.77 15.38
N SER A 241 -2.03 35.02 15.29
CA SER A 241 -3.20 35.21 16.17
C SER A 241 -2.95 34.69 17.60
N ARG A 242 -2.12 33.66 17.77
CA ARG A 242 -1.72 33.16 19.11
C ARG A 242 -0.72 34.07 19.81
N SER A 243 0.24 34.63 19.07
CA SER A 243 1.21 35.60 19.62
C SER A 243 0.55 36.95 19.94
N ALA A 244 -0.44 37.38 19.14
CA ALA A 244 -1.18 38.61 19.39
C ALA A 244 -2.12 38.54 20.61
N MET A 245 -2.49 37.35 21.06
CA MET A 245 -3.35 37.15 22.24
C MET A 245 -2.56 37.19 23.56
N ARG A 246 -1.22 37.16 23.51
CA ARG A 246 -0.35 37.28 24.70
C ARG A 246 0.11 38.72 24.96
N MET A 247 -0.22 39.67 24.08
CA MET A 247 0.20 41.08 24.16
C MET A 247 -0.98 42.01 23.92
N ARG A 248 -1.94 42.07 24.86
CA ARG A 248 -2.86 43.22 24.98
C ARG A 248 -3.04 43.64 26.43
N GLY A 249 -2.15 44.54 26.87
CA GLY A 249 -2.52 45.69 27.68
C GLY A 249 -2.54 46.92 26.77
N THR A 250 -3.71 47.58 26.68
CA THR A 250 -4.01 49.02 26.45
C THR A 250 -2.91 49.95 25.88
N SER A 251 -3.12 50.89 24.94
CA SER A 251 -4.31 51.52 24.34
C SER A 251 -3.96 52.50 23.19
N VAL A 252 -4.80 52.53 22.15
CA VAL A 252 -5.38 53.67 21.36
C VAL A 252 -4.49 54.67 20.56
N SER A 253 -4.73 54.75 19.24
CA SER A 253 -5.00 56.01 18.49
C SER A 253 -5.54 55.72 17.06
N ALA A 254 -6.32 56.65 16.50
CA ALA A 254 -7.30 56.47 15.42
C ALA A 254 -6.84 56.85 13.99
N SER A 255 -7.37 56.11 12.98
CA SER A 255 -7.81 56.40 11.57
C SER A 255 -7.08 57.44 10.66
N PRO A 256 -7.07 57.33 9.30
CA PRO A 256 -8.21 56.90 8.45
C PRO A 256 -7.95 56.01 7.18
N THR A 257 -9.01 55.30 6.82
CA THR A 257 -9.54 54.95 5.48
C THR A 257 -8.59 54.55 4.34
N LYS A 258 -8.38 53.24 4.20
CA LYS A 258 -8.29 52.56 2.90
C LYS A 258 -9.18 51.33 2.93
N LEU A 259 -10.13 51.26 2.00
CA LEU A 259 -10.98 50.08 1.75
C LEU A 259 -10.09 48.97 1.18
N ARG A 260 -9.34 48.31 2.07
CA ARG A 260 -8.69 47.03 1.79
C ARG A 260 -9.77 46.00 2.07
N LEU A 261 -10.11 45.17 1.08
CA LEU A 261 -10.83 43.92 1.30
C LEU A 261 -10.01 43.12 2.33
N GLN A 262 -10.34 43.28 3.61
CA GLN A 262 -9.82 42.42 4.65
C GLN A 262 -10.46 41.05 4.38
N PRO A 263 -9.68 39.97 4.31
CA PRO A 263 -10.26 38.65 4.49
C PRO A 263 -10.98 38.72 5.83
N ARG A 264 -12.32 38.56 5.80
CA ARG A 264 -13.14 38.49 7.01
C ARG A 264 -12.40 37.57 7.97
N GLY A 265 -11.96 38.13 9.10
CA GLY A 265 -11.27 37.37 10.13
C GLY A 265 -12.13 36.17 10.46
N LEU A 266 -11.63 34.98 10.10
CA LEU A 266 -12.24 33.72 10.52
C LEU A 266 -12.29 33.77 12.05
N PRO A 267 -13.41 33.37 12.67
CA PRO A 267 -13.51 33.38 14.12
C PRO A 267 -12.34 32.60 14.72
N ALA A 268 -11.64 33.20 15.68
CA ALA A 268 -10.55 32.59 16.46
C ALA A 268 -11.04 31.45 17.39
N GLN A 269 -12.15 30.82 17.04
CA GLN A 269 -12.62 29.59 17.68
C GLN A 269 -11.72 28.46 17.17
N PRO A 270 -11.11 27.65 18.05
CA PRO A 270 -10.49 26.42 17.61
C PRO A 270 -11.56 25.63 16.87
N MET A 271 -11.35 25.43 15.57
CA MET A 271 -12.19 24.60 14.73
C MET A 271 -12.51 23.31 15.48
N PRO A 272 -13.78 22.89 15.60
CA PRO A 272 -14.13 21.64 16.27
C PRO A 272 -13.35 20.52 15.60
N THR A 273 -12.28 20.07 16.23
CA THR A 273 -11.29 19.17 15.62
C THR A 273 -11.94 17.86 15.18
N GLU A 274 -12.99 17.47 15.89
CA GLU A 274 -13.83 16.32 15.63
C GLU A 274 -14.51 16.38 14.26
N PHE A 275 -14.88 17.58 13.79
CA PHE A 275 -15.58 17.81 12.53
C PHE A 275 -14.75 17.42 11.30
N LEU A 276 -13.43 17.68 11.33
CA LEU A 276 -12.56 17.44 10.15
C LEU A 276 -12.57 15.97 9.73
N PHE A 277 -12.64 15.07 10.70
CA PHE A 277 -12.73 13.63 10.48
C PHE A 277 -14.19 13.10 10.60
N GLU A 278 -15.18 13.97 10.78
CA GLU A 278 -16.57 13.55 10.88
C GLU A 278 -17.06 13.02 9.52
N GLY A 279 -17.62 11.81 9.51
CA GLY A 279 -18.15 11.21 8.28
C GLY A 279 -17.10 10.88 7.21
N VAL A 280 -15.79 10.99 7.49
CA VAL A 280 -14.74 10.57 6.52
C VAL A 280 -14.85 9.09 6.16
N ALA A 281 -15.40 8.26 7.05
CA ALA A 281 -15.73 6.87 6.77
C ALA A 281 -16.73 6.66 5.62
N ARG A 282 -17.46 7.70 5.21
CA ARG A 282 -18.34 7.68 4.03
C ARG A 282 -17.61 8.04 2.74
N ALA A 283 -16.46 8.74 2.85
CA ALA A 283 -15.62 9.03 1.70
C ALA A 283 -15.03 7.73 1.17
N ARG A 284 -14.85 7.65 -0.16
CA ARG A 284 -14.31 6.47 -0.83
C ARG A 284 -13.08 6.88 -1.62
N ALA A 285 -12.01 6.13 -1.44
CA ALA A 285 -10.88 6.13 -2.36
C ALA A 285 -11.06 4.96 -3.35
N PRO A 286 -10.65 5.13 -4.63
CA PRO A 286 -10.40 4.00 -5.51
C PRO A 286 -9.46 3.00 -4.84
N VAL A 287 -9.71 1.72 -5.05
CA VAL A 287 -8.86 0.63 -4.54
C VAL A 287 -8.38 -0.20 -5.72
N PHE A 288 -7.08 -0.37 -5.84
CA PHE A 288 -6.42 -1.11 -6.90
C PHE A 288 -5.71 -2.33 -6.31
N LEU A 289 -5.82 -3.47 -6.99
CA LEU A 289 -5.01 -4.65 -6.70
C LEU A 289 -3.81 -4.65 -7.64
N VAL A 290 -2.62 -4.51 -7.06
CA VAL A 290 -1.35 -4.58 -7.76
C VAL A 290 -0.90 -6.03 -7.82
N GLN A 291 -0.64 -6.54 -9.02
CA GLN A 291 -0.08 -7.88 -9.19
C GLN A 291 1.43 -7.78 -9.31
N ASP A 292 2.13 -8.20 -8.27
CA ASP A 292 3.60 -8.24 -8.28
C ASP A 292 4.07 -9.33 -9.23
N ILE A 293 5.09 -9.03 -10.02
CA ILE A 293 5.73 -9.97 -10.95
C ILE A 293 6.11 -11.29 -10.25
N ALA A 294 6.49 -11.24 -8.97
CA ALA A 294 6.81 -12.41 -8.16
C ALA A 294 5.62 -13.33 -7.85
N THR A 295 4.38 -12.82 -7.88
CA THR A 295 3.15 -13.61 -7.63
C THR A 295 2.48 -14.14 -8.89
N ILE A 296 2.72 -13.51 -10.04
CA ILE A 296 2.26 -14.06 -11.31
C ILE A 296 3.32 -15.03 -11.80
N GLY A 297 3.03 -16.34 -11.77
CA GLY A 297 3.90 -17.34 -12.36
C GLY A 297 4.15 -17.11 -13.86
N VAL A 298 3.36 -16.26 -14.52
CA VAL A 298 3.47 -15.88 -15.93
C VAL A 298 3.58 -14.36 -16.04
N LEU A 299 4.66 -13.83 -16.60
CA LEU A 299 4.63 -12.43 -17.01
C LEU A 299 3.62 -12.31 -18.16
N ARG A 300 2.57 -11.50 -17.96
CA ARG A 300 1.48 -11.18 -18.91
C ARG A 300 1.53 -11.99 -20.22
N PRO A 301 0.61 -12.96 -20.42
CA PRO A 301 0.57 -13.77 -21.64
C PRO A 301 0.64 -12.90 -22.89
N PHE A 302 1.46 -13.31 -23.86
CA PHE A 302 1.48 -12.63 -25.15
C PHE A 302 0.09 -12.73 -25.82
N PRO A 303 -0.27 -11.77 -26.70
CA PRO A 303 -1.59 -11.76 -27.34
C PRO A 303 -1.91 -13.07 -28.05
N LYS A 304 -3.16 -13.54 -28.02
CA LYS A 304 -3.55 -14.73 -28.80
C LYS A 304 -3.43 -14.40 -30.30
N PHE A 305 -2.77 -15.26 -31.07
CA PHE A 305 -2.61 -15.07 -32.51
C PHE A 305 -2.40 -16.42 -33.21
N ALA A 306 -2.88 -16.56 -34.45
CA ALA A 306 -2.78 -17.80 -35.23
C ALA A 306 -3.23 -19.08 -34.48
N GLY A 307 -4.21 -18.96 -33.57
CA GLY A 307 -4.73 -20.09 -32.80
C GLY A 307 -3.78 -20.60 -31.70
N LEU A 308 -2.79 -19.81 -31.28
CA LEU A 308 -1.90 -20.13 -30.18
C LEU A 308 -1.66 -18.94 -29.25
N ARG A 309 -1.05 -19.22 -28.11
CA ARG A 309 -0.59 -18.24 -27.14
C ARG A 309 0.78 -18.67 -26.62
N VAL A 310 1.71 -17.72 -26.55
CA VAL A 310 3.02 -17.91 -25.93
C VAL A 310 3.02 -17.31 -24.53
N LEU A 311 3.69 -17.99 -23.60
CA LEU A 311 3.90 -17.56 -22.22
C LEU A 311 5.39 -17.64 -21.91
N VAL A 312 5.86 -16.71 -21.07
CA VAL A 312 7.19 -16.73 -20.46
C VAL A 312 6.96 -16.59 -18.95
N HIS A 313 7.41 -17.57 -18.19
CA HIS A 313 7.19 -17.58 -16.75
C HIS A 313 8.38 -16.93 -16.04
N THR A 314 8.10 -16.16 -14.98
CA THR A 314 9.14 -15.51 -14.16
C THR A 314 10.04 -16.47 -13.42
N ARG A 315 9.53 -17.66 -13.14
CA ARG A 315 10.22 -18.70 -12.39
C ARG A 315 10.69 -19.83 -13.29
N ASP A 316 10.88 -19.56 -14.58
CA ASP A 316 11.38 -20.57 -15.48
C ASP A 316 12.83 -20.93 -15.12
N HIS A 317 13.03 -22.22 -14.86
CA HIS A 317 14.34 -22.83 -14.69
C HIS A 317 15.17 -22.77 -15.99
N PRO A 318 16.52 -22.75 -15.92
CA PRO A 318 17.37 -22.95 -17.08
C PRO A 318 17.15 -24.34 -17.71
N PRO A 319 17.29 -24.48 -19.04
CA PRO A 319 17.65 -23.45 -20.01
C PRO A 319 16.49 -22.49 -20.34
N PRO A 320 16.76 -21.30 -20.93
CA PRO A 320 15.72 -20.40 -21.43
C PRO A 320 14.71 -21.10 -22.31
N HIS A 321 13.41 -20.95 -22.02
CA HIS A 321 12.35 -21.57 -22.80
C HIS A 321 11.09 -20.70 -22.84
N ILE A 322 10.20 -21.04 -23.78
CA ILE A 322 8.84 -20.51 -23.89
C ILE A 322 7.83 -21.65 -23.70
N HIS A 323 6.64 -21.29 -23.27
CA HIS A 323 5.52 -22.21 -23.13
C HIS A 323 4.47 -21.87 -24.19
N VAL A 324 4.03 -22.87 -24.95
CA VAL A 324 3.12 -22.69 -26.09
C VAL A 324 1.83 -23.44 -25.83
N GLU A 325 0.71 -22.70 -25.78
CA GLU A 325 -0.64 -23.27 -25.66
C GLU A 325 -1.30 -23.42 -27.04
N ILE A 326 -1.70 -24.64 -27.41
CA ILE A 326 -2.42 -24.90 -28.67
C ILE A 326 -3.57 -25.91 -28.47
N PRO A 327 -4.85 -25.51 -28.60
CA PRO A 327 -5.32 -24.12 -28.65
C PRO A 327 -5.09 -23.41 -27.30
N PRO A 328 -5.25 -22.07 -27.21
CA PRO A 328 -5.04 -21.33 -25.96
C PRO A 328 -5.91 -21.88 -24.82
N GLY A 329 -5.30 -22.13 -23.66
CA GLY A 329 -5.93 -22.77 -22.50
C GLY A 329 -5.94 -24.30 -22.49
N ARG A 330 -5.14 -24.94 -23.36
CA ARG A 330 -4.87 -26.41 -23.35
C ARG A 330 -3.37 -26.69 -23.31
N ASP A 331 -3.03 -27.98 -23.29
CA ASP A 331 -1.70 -28.55 -23.07
C ASP A 331 -0.55 -27.70 -23.60
N LEU A 332 0.45 -27.62 -22.72
CA LEU A 332 1.49 -26.60 -22.70
C LEU A 332 2.79 -27.28 -23.13
N THR A 333 3.19 -27.11 -24.39
CA THR A 333 4.50 -27.59 -24.87
C THR A 333 5.55 -26.56 -24.50
N ARG A 334 6.62 -27.00 -23.83
CA ARG A 334 7.80 -26.16 -23.57
C ARG A 334 8.82 -26.29 -24.68
N LEU A 335 9.26 -25.16 -25.21
CA LEU A 335 10.28 -25.07 -26.25
C LEU A 335 11.46 -24.26 -25.77
N GLU A 336 12.66 -24.80 -25.87
CA GLU A 336 13.91 -24.08 -25.63
C GLU A 336 13.98 -22.83 -26.54
N TRP A 337 14.53 -21.74 -26.00
CA TRP A 337 14.67 -20.48 -26.69
C TRP A 337 16.14 -20.10 -26.88
N PRO A 338 16.58 -19.70 -28.10
CA PRO A 338 15.79 -19.44 -29.30
C PRO A 338 15.69 -20.63 -30.28
N SER A 339 16.14 -21.83 -29.88
CA SER A 339 16.23 -23.00 -30.77
C SER A 339 14.86 -23.58 -31.20
N LEU A 340 13.83 -23.32 -30.40
CA LEU A 340 12.46 -23.83 -30.54
C LEU A 340 12.39 -25.37 -30.54
N GLN A 341 13.38 -26.03 -29.95
CA GLN A 341 13.36 -27.47 -29.73
C GLN A 341 12.53 -27.79 -28.48
N PRO A 342 11.72 -28.86 -28.50
CA PRO A 342 10.98 -29.27 -27.31
C PRO A 342 11.94 -29.66 -26.19
N LEU A 343 11.62 -29.26 -24.96
CA LEU A 343 12.36 -29.72 -23.79
C LEU A 343 12.18 -31.24 -23.58
N PRO A 344 13.09 -31.90 -22.84
CA PRO A 344 12.98 -33.33 -22.57
C PRO A 344 11.63 -33.70 -21.94
N GLY A 345 10.85 -34.53 -22.66
CA GLY A 345 9.52 -34.98 -22.24
C GLY A 345 8.35 -34.18 -22.80
N ASP A 346 8.60 -33.03 -23.44
CA ASP A 346 7.55 -32.24 -24.08
C ASP A 346 7.24 -32.75 -25.50
N PRO A 347 5.97 -32.69 -25.95
CA PRO A 347 5.59 -33.21 -27.26
C PRO A 347 6.11 -32.30 -28.38
N VAL A 348 6.53 -32.94 -29.49
CA VAL A 348 6.96 -32.24 -30.71
C VAL A 348 5.74 -31.60 -31.39
N LEU A 349 5.86 -30.32 -31.77
CA LEU A 349 4.81 -29.65 -32.53
C LEU A 349 4.60 -30.29 -33.90
N SER A 350 3.33 -30.46 -34.30
CA SER A 350 2.97 -30.87 -35.65
C SER A 350 3.39 -29.81 -36.69
N GLY A 351 3.41 -30.17 -37.97
CA GLY A 351 3.77 -29.24 -39.05
C GLY A 351 2.91 -27.96 -39.06
N SER A 352 1.60 -28.09 -38.88
CA SER A 352 0.66 -26.96 -38.84
C SER A 352 0.81 -26.11 -37.57
N GLN A 353 1.14 -26.73 -36.44
CA GLN A 353 1.44 -26.02 -35.19
C GLN A 353 2.73 -25.22 -35.31
N ARG A 354 3.78 -25.82 -35.91
CA ARG A 354 5.06 -25.14 -36.15
C ARG A 354 4.91 -23.98 -37.13
N GLU A 355 4.10 -24.12 -38.17
CA GLU A 355 3.76 -23.01 -39.08
C GLU A 355 3.02 -21.87 -38.35
N SER A 356 2.08 -22.22 -37.46
CA SER A 356 1.37 -21.23 -36.65
C SER A 356 2.30 -20.52 -35.66
N LEU A 357 3.22 -21.26 -35.02
CA LEU A 357 4.27 -20.68 -34.17
C LEU A 357 5.19 -19.75 -34.96
N ASN A 358 5.63 -20.12 -36.15
CA ASN A 358 6.46 -19.25 -36.99
C ASN A 358 5.75 -17.93 -37.34
N ARG A 359 4.46 -17.98 -37.68
CA ARG A 359 3.64 -16.77 -37.90
C ARG A 359 3.48 -15.93 -36.63
N TYR A 360 3.44 -16.58 -35.47
CA TYR A 360 3.39 -15.87 -34.19
C TYR A 360 4.71 -15.16 -33.89
N LEU A 361 5.81 -15.87 -34.05
CA LEU A 361 7.16 -15.36 -33.80
C LEU A 361 7.55 -14.25 -34.78
N SER A 362 7.10 -14.30 -36.04
CA SER A 362 7.34 -13.19 -36.96
C SER A 362 6.73 -11.86 -36.49
N ARG A 363 5.77 -11.89 -35.57
CA ARG A 363 5.15 -10.70 -34.99
C ARG A 363 5.67 -10.34 -33.60
N TYR A 364 5.93 -11.32 -32.74
CA TYR A 364 6.20 -11.09 -31.31
C TYR A 364 7.60 -11.51 -30.85
N ARG A 365 8.50 -11.95 -31.75
CA ARG A 365 9.81 -12.48 -31.37
C ARG A 365 10.65 -11.50 -30.55
N GLU A 366 10.72 -10.23 -30.94
CA GLU A 366 11.53 -9.24 -30.22
C GLU A 366 11.01 -9.00 -28.79
N GLU A 367 9.69 -8.93 -28.62
CA GLU A 367 9.05 -8.80 -27.30
C GLU A 367 9.32 -10.05 -26.44
N ILE A 368 9.25 -11.25 -27.03
CA ILE A 368 9.58 -12.52 -26.36
C ILE A 368 11.05 -12.55 -25.94
N ASP A 369 11.97 -12.16 -26.83
CA ASP A 369 13.41 -12.08 -26.55
C ASP A 369 13.69 -11.15 -25.37
N GLN A 370 13.09 -9.95 -25.38
CA GLN A 370 13.24 -8.99 -24.29
C GLN A 370 12.73 -9.57 -22.97
N LYS A 371 11.58 -10.25 -23.00
CA LYS A 371 10.97 -10.89 -21.82
C LYS A 371 11.86 -11.98 -21.23
N ILE A 372 12.40 -12.85 -22.07
CA ILE A 372 13.29 -13.95 -21.64
C ILE A 372 14.58 -13.38 -21.04
N ARG A 373 15.14 -12.32 -21.63
CA ARG A 373 16.30 -11.63 -21.04
C ARG A 373 15.99 -11.06 -19.67
N GLN A 374 14.82 -10.46 -19.47
CA GLN A 374 14.39 -9.96 -18.16
C GLN A 374 14.34 -11.08 -17.10
N VAL A 375 13.86 -12.27 -17.48
CA VAL A 375 13.74 -13.41 -16.56
C VAL A 375 15.09 -14.05 -16.24
N TYR A 376 15.91 -14.32 -17.26
CA TYR A 376 17.16 -15.10 -17.09
C TYR A 376 18.41 -14.26 -16.87
N HIS A 377 18.35 -12.97 -17.20
CA HIS A 377 19.45 -12.01 -17.06
C HIS A 377 18.92 -10.70 -16.47
N PRO A 378 18.35 -10.73 -15.25
CA PRO A 378 17.85 -9.51 -14.62
C PRO A 378 19.00 -8.50 -14.49
N PRO A 379 18.74 -7.21 -14.76
CA PRO A 379 19.73 -6.16 -14.52
C PRO A 379 20.17 -6.21 -13.04
N LYS A 380 21.48 -6.18 -12.82
CA LYS A 380 22.09 -6.19 -11.48
C LYS A 380 21.90 -4.89 -10.74
#